data_AF-A0A6J0DT78-F1
#
_entry.id   AF-A0A6J0DT78-F1
#
_cell.length_a   1.000
_cell.length_b   1.000
_cell.length_c   1.000
_cell.angle_alpha   90.00
_cell.angle_beta   90.00
_cell.angle_gamma   90.00
#
_symmetry.space_group_name_H-M   'P 1'
#
loop_
_entity.id
_entity.type
_entity.pdbx_description
1 polymer ?
#
loop_
_entity_poly.entity_id
_entity_poly.type
_entity_poly.pdbx_seq_one_letter_code
_entity_poly.pdbx_strand_id
1 'polypeptide(L)'
;MFRCSANCCEDNQASMQQVHQCIERCHAPLAQAQALVTSELERFQDRLARCTMHCNDKAKDSMDAGNKELQVKRQLDSCVAKCVDDHMHLIPTMTKKMKESLSSIGK
;
A
#
# COMPACT_ATOMS: atom_id res chain seq x y z
N MET A 1 4.14 -20.17 -9.89
CA MET A 1 4.93 -19.44 -10.90
C MET A 1 6.05 -20.32 -11.45
N PHE A 2 7.20 -20.52 -10.80
CA PHE A 2 8.34 -21.24 -11.42
C PHE A 2 8.04 -22.65 -11.96
N ARG A 3 7.29 -23.48 -11.21
CA ARG A 3 6.87 -24.80 -11.69
C ARG A 3 5.95 -24.74 -12.92
N CYS A 4 5.08 -23.73 -12.97
CA CYS A 4 4.22 -23.49 -14.14
C CYS A 4 5.09 -23.11 -15.35
N SER A 5 6.05 -22.20 -15.17
CA SER A 5 6.98 -21.79 -16.22
C SER A 5 7.84 -22.96 -16.72
N ALA A 6 8.29 -23.86 -15.83
CA ALA A 6 9.01 -25.06 -16.20
C ALA A 6 8.16 -25.98 -17.10
N ASN A 7 6.91 -26.24 -16.73
CA ASN A 7 5.98 -27.02 -17.56
C ASN A 7 5.76 -26.37 -18.95
N CYS A 8 5.75 -25.03 -19.05
CA CYS A 8 5.67 -24.34 -20.35
C CYS A 8 6.89 -24.65 -21.24
N CYS A 9 8.09 -24.77 -20.66
CA CYS A 9 9.32 -25.05 -21.39
C CYS A 9 9.46 -26.53 -21.80
N GLU A 10 8.76 -27.44 -21.12
CA GLU A 10 8.76 -28.87 -21.44
C GLU A 10 7.85 -29.23 -22.64
N ASP A 11 7.01 -28.30 -23.10
CA ASP A 11 6.15 -28.48 -24.26
C ASP A 11 6.94 -28.36 -25.57
N ASN A 12 7.44 -29.49 -26.06
CA ASN A 12 8.19 -29.58 -27.32
C ASN A 12 7.33 -29.35 -28.58
N GLN A 13 6.00 -29.26 -28.45
CA GLN A 13 5.09 -28.97 -29.57
C GLN A 13 4.76 -27.47 -29.66
N ALA A 14 5.03 -26.70 -28.60
CA ALA A 14 4.83 -25.27 -28.59
C ALA A 14 5.94 -24.53 -29.33
N SER A 15 5.56 -23.53 -30.12
CA SER A 15 6.49 -22.53 -30.64
C SER A 15 7.06 -21.67 -29.50
N MET A 16 8.23 -21.08 -29.73
CA MET A 16 8.86 -20.15 -28.78
C MET A 16 7.93 -19.03 -28.30
N GLN A 17 7.08 -18.50 -29.18
CA GLN A 17 6.12 -17.45 -28.83
C GLN A 17 5.04 -17.96 -27.88
N GLN A 18 4.57 -19.20 -28.07
CA GLN A 18 3.59 -19.85 -27.19
C GLN A 18 4.19 -20.12 -25.80
N VAL A 19 5.44 -20.60 -25.76
CA VAL A 19 6.18 -20.80 -24.49
C VAL A 19 6.31 -19.48 -23.73
N HIS A 20 6.73 -18.41 -24.41
CA HIS A 20 6.86 -17.10 -23.78
C HIS A 20 5.52 -16.59 -23.22
N GLN A 21 4.44 -16.69 -23.99
CA GLN A 21 3.11 -16.28 -23.52
C GLN A 21 2.59 -17.16 -22.37
N CYS A 22 2.95 -18.45 -22.32
CA CYS A 22 2.64 -19.34 -21.20
C CYS A 22 3.37 -18.89 -19.92
N ILE A 23 4.67 -18.57 -20.03
CA ILE A 23 5.47 -18.05 -18.91
C ILE A 23 4.89 -16.73 -18.39
N GLU A 24 4.54 -15.79 -19.26
CA GLU A 24 3.90 -14.53 -18.84
C GLU A 24 2.63 -14.78 -18.01
N ARG A 25 1.78 -15.73 -18.43
CA ARG A 25 0.58 -16.12 -17.66
C ARG A 25 0.94 -16.74 -16.31
N CYS A 26 2.01 -17.53 -16.22
CA CYS A 26 2.48 -18.11 -14.96
C CYS A 26 2.99 -17.05 -13.95
N HIS A 27 3.44 -15.89 -14.44
CA HIS A 27 3.95 -14.78 -13.63
C HIS A 27 2.89 -13.74 -13.29
N ALA A 28 1.87 -13.57 -14.14
CA ALA A 28 0.84 -12.56 -14.00
C ALA A 28 0.14 -12.54 -12.62
N PRO A 29 -0.28 -13.69 -12.01
CA PRO A 29 -0.90 -13.66 -10.68
C PRO A 29 0.01 -13.09 -9.59
N LEU A 30 1.31 -13.42 -9.60
CA LEU A 30 2.23 -12.87 -8.62
C LEU A 30 2.43 -11.37 -8.82
N ALA A 31 2.62 -10.93 -10.07
CA ALA A 31 2.76 -9.52 -10.40
C ALA A 31 1.54 -8.70 -9.97
N GLN A 32 0.33 -9.23 -10.20
CA GLN A 32 -0.93 -8.61 -9.74
C GLN A 32 -1.00 -8.54 -8.21
N ALA A 33 -0.66 -9.62 -7.51
CA ALA A 33 -0.65 -9.65 -6.05
C ALA A 33 0.33 -8.62 -5.47
N GLN A 34 1.54 -8.54 -6.04
CA GLN A 34 2.54 -7.55 -5.64
C GLN A 34 2.05 -6.12 -5.87
N ALA A 35 1.51 -5.81 -7.06
CA ALA A 35 0.98 -4.48 -7.38
C ALA A 35 -0.16 -4.08 -6.43
N LEU A 36 -1.04 -5.02 -6.07
CA LEU A 36 -2.14 -4.78 -5.14
C LEU A 36 -1.62 -4.44 -3.73
N VAL A 37 -0.69 -5.22 -3.20
CA VAL A 37 -0.15 -4.97 -1.86
C VAL A 37 0.62 -3.65 -1.83
N THR A 38 1.45 -3.39 -2.83
CA THR A 38 2.20 -2.13 -2.93
C THR A 38 1.27 -0.93 -2.97
N SER A 39 0.25 -0.94 -3.84
CA SER A 39 -0.67 0.20 -3.99
C SER A 39 -1.51 0.47 -2.74
N GLU A 40 -1.95 -0.57 -2.01
CA GLU A 40 -2.68 -0.39 -0.76
C GLU A 40 -1.80 0.18 0.36
N LEU A 41 -0.53 -0.28 0.46
CA LEU A 41 0.43 0.27 1.41
C LEU A 41 0.81 1.71 1.08
N GLU A 42 1.08 2.03 -0.19
CA GLU A 42 1.35 3.39 -0.66
C GLU A 42 0.18 4.31 -0.31
N ARG A 43 -1.07 3.90 -0.61
CA ARG A 43 -2.27 4.68 -0.26
C ARG A 43 -2.39 4.93 1.23
N PHE A 44 -2.05 3.95 2.07
CA PHE A 44 -2.05 4.11 3.52
C PHE A 44 -1.00 5.11 3.99
N GLN A 45 0.24 4.96 3.50
CA GLN A 45 1.36 5.85 3.81
C GLN A 45 1.07 7.30 3.38
N ASP A 46 0.55 7.48 2.17
CA ASP A 46 0.14 8.77 1.62
C ASP A 46 -0.86 9.50 2.51
N ARG A 47 -1.87 8.79 2.99
CA ARG A 47 -2.89 9.39 3.85
C ARG A 47 -2.30 9.75 5.22
N LEU A 48 -1.43 8.91 5.78
CA LEU A 48 -0.76 9.19 7.06
C LEU A 48 0.18 10.40 6.94
N ALA A 49 0.95 10.48 5.86
CA ALA A 49 1.82 11.61 5.56
C ALA A 49 1.01 12.91 5.44
N ARG A 50 -0.10 12.89 4.69
CA ARG A 50 -1.01 14.04 4.59
C ARG A 50 -1.62 14.45 5.93
N CYS A 51 -1.98 13.49 6.79
CA CYS A 51 -2.49 13.79 8.13
C CYS A 51 -1.43 14.53 8.98
N THR A 52 -0.18 14.06 8.92
CA THR A 52 0.95 14.70 9.62
C THR A 52 1.24 16.09 9.07
N MET A 53 1.22 16.27 7.74
CA MET A 53 1.37 17.58 7.11
C MET A 53 0.28 18.56 7.57
N HIS A 54 -0.98 18.13 7.61
CA HIS A 54 -2.07 18.95 8.12
C HIS A 54 -1.86 19.37 9.60
N CYS A 55 -1.30 18.49 10.44
CA CYS A 55 -0.93 18.87 11.80
C CYS A 55 0.19 19.92 11.83
N ASN A 56 1.18 19.82 10.96
CA ASN A 56 2.25 20.82 10.83
C ASN A 56 1.71 22.17 10.35
N ASP A 57 0.83 22.19 9.35
CA ASP A 57 0.20 23.41 8.85
C ASP A 57 -0.60 24.09 9.96
N LYS A 58 -1.41 23.33 10.70
CA LYS A 58 -2.17 23.85 11.84
C LYS A 58 -1.27 24.39 12.96
N ALA A 59 -0.13 23.74 13.21
CA ALA A 59 0.85 24.22 14.18
C ALA A 59 1.45 25.56 13.73
N LYS A 60 1.82 25.68 12.45
CA LYS A 60 2.35 26.90 11.85
C LYS A 60 1.34 28.04 11.91
N ASP A 61 0.09 27.82 11.49
CA ASP A 61 -0.99 28.81 11.58
C ASP A 61 -1.20 29.30 13.01
N SER A 62 -1.10 28.39 13.98
CA SER A 62 -1.21 28.71 15.39
C SER A 62 -0.03 29.56 15.90
N MET A 63 1.19 29.33 15.41
CA MET A 63 2.34 30.20 15.71
C MET A 63 2.17 31.58 15.10
N ASP A 64 1.73 31.65 13.84
CA ASP A 64 1.50 32.91 13.12
C ASP A 64 0.38 33.74 13.77
N ALA A 65 -0.59 33.09 14.42
CA ALA A 65 -1.61 33.72 15.25
C ALA A 65 -1.11 34.23 16.62
N GLY A 66 0.17 34.03 16.95
CA GLY A 66 0.79 34.52 18.19
C GLY A 66 0.65 33.59 19.40
N ASN A 67 0.24 32.33 19.22
CA ASN A 67 0.18 31.38 20.34
C ASN A 67 1.58 31.00 20.83
N LYS A 68 1.68 30.70 22.13
CA LYS A 68 2.96 30.34 22.77
C LYS A 68 3.50 29.03 22.20
N GLU A 69 4.80 28.98 21.92
CA GLU A 69 5.49 27.82 21.35
C GLU A 69 5.19 26.51 22.12
N LEU A 70 5.26 26.53 23.45
CA LEU A 70 4.97 25.35 24.27
C LEU A 70 3.54 24.82 24.08
N GLN A 71 2.56 25.72 23.88
CA GLN A 71 1.18 25.35 23.62
C GLN A 71 1.04 24.73 22.23
N VAL A 72 1.65 25.36 21.21
CA VAL A 72 1.65 24.84 19.84
C VAL A 72 2.29 23.46 19.77
N LYS A 73 3.42 23.26 20.43
CA LYS A 73 4.10 21.96 20.48
C LYS A 73 3.20 20.86 21.05
N ARG A 74 2.51 21.12 22.17
CA ARG A 74 1.55 20.17 22.75
C ARG A 74 0.38 19.87 21.81
N GLN A 75 -0.11 20.88 21.08
CA GLN A 75 -1.17 20.70 20.10
C GLN A 75 -0.71 19.86 18.91
N LEU A 76 0.51 20.09 18.42
CA LEU A 76 1.14 19.30 17.36
C LEU A 76 1.28 17.84 17.78
N ASP A 77 1.88 17.59 18.95
CA ASP A 77 2.06 16.22 19.48
C ASP A 77 0.72 15.49 19.61
N SER A 78 -0.30 16.15 20.17
CA SER A 78 -1.65 15.59 20.27
C SER A 78 -2.30 15.34 18.92
N CYS A 79 -2.08 16.23 17.94
CA CYS A 79 -2.61 16.08 16.59
C CYS A 79 -1.99 14.87 15.87
N VAL A 80 -0.66 14.73 15.94
CA VAL A 80 0.07 13.61 15.33
C VAL A 80 -0.31 12.30 16.01
N ALA A 81 -0.41 12.28 17.34
CA ALA A 81 -0.87 11.09 18.07
C ALA A 81 -2.26 10.65 17.61
N LYS A 82 -3.19 11.61 17.43
CA LYS A 82 -4.52 11.32 16.88
C LYS A 82 -4.45 10.80 15.44
N CYS A 83 -3.62 11.40 14.58
CA CYS A 83 -3.41 10.89 13.21
C CYS A 83 -2.98 9.42 13.23
N VAL A 84 -2.02 9.06 14.07
CA VAL A 84 -1.57 7.67 14.19
C VAL A 84 -2.70 6.77 14.68
N ASP A 85 -3.43 7.16 15.73
CA ASP A 85 -4.54 6.38 16.27
C ASP A 85 -5.66 6.16 15.24
N ASP A 86 -6.13 7.23 14.60
CA ASP A 86 -7.14 7.18 13.54
C ASP A 86 -6.69 6.26 12.40
N HIS A 87 -5.40 6.29 12.05
CA HIS A 87 -4.84 5.44 11.00
C HIS A 87 -4.65 3.98 11.42
N MET A 88 -4.29 3.71 12.67
CA MET A 88 -4.20 2.34 13.20
C MET A 88 -5.54 1.62 13.10
N HIS A 89 -6.65 2.32 13.36
CA HIS A 89 -8.00 1.76 13.21
C HIS A 89 -8.37 1.37 11.76
N LEU A 90 -7.65 1.88 10.76
CA LEU A 90 -7.87 1.55 9.35
C LEU A 90 -7.14 0.27 8.92
N ILE A 91 -6.07 -0.12 9.64
CA ILE A 91 -5.22 -1.27 9.29
C ILE A 91 -6.04 -2.57 9.19
N PRO A 92 -6.93 -2.92 10.14
CA PRO A 92 -7.69 -4.17 10.05
C PRO A 92 -8.58 -4.22 8.81
N THR A 93 -9.26 -3.10 8.50
CA THR A 93 -10.16 -3.02 7.33
C THR A 93 -9.38 -3.11 6.02
N MET A 94 -8.26 -2.40 5.91
CA MET A 94 -7.37 -2.47 4.74
C MET A 94 -6.83 -3.88 4.56
N THR A 95 -6.34 -4.50 5.63
CA THR A 95 -5.79 -5.88 5.61
C THR A 95 -6.83 -6.90 5.20
N LYS A 96 -8.07 -6.77 5.69
CA LYS A 96 -9.20 -7.62 5.30
C LYS A 96 -9.46 -7.52 3.79
N LYS A 97 -9.57 -6.30 3.26
CA LYS A 97 -9.79 -6.07 1.82
C LYS A 97 -8.64 -6.62 0.97
N MET A 98 -7.40 -6.40 1.39
CA MET A 98 -6.23 -6.96 0.70
C MET A 98 -6.29 -8.48 0.66
N LYS A 99 -6.58 -9.12 1.80
CA LYS A 99 -6.72 -10.59 1.88
C LYS A 99 -7.81 -11.12 0.96
N GLU A 100 -8.97 -10.47 0.94
CA GLU A 100 -10.10 -10.83 0.07
C GLU A 100 -9.70 -10.73 -1.41
N SER A 101 -9.10 -9.62 -1.82
CA SER A 101 -8.62 -9.44 -3.20
C SER A 101 -7.53 -10.44 -3.58
N LEU A 102 -6.53 -10.65 -2.72
CA LEU A 102 -5.46 -11.63 -2.94
C LEU A 102 -6.01 -13.05 -3.09
N SER A 103 -7.06 -13.41 -2.36
CA SER A 103 -7.70 -14.74 -2.46
C SER A 103 -8.43 -14.98 -3.80
N SER A 104 -8.65 -13.93 -4.59
CA SER A 104 -9.24 -14.02 -5.93
C SER A 104 -8.20 -14.09 -7.05
N ILE A 105 -6.92 -13.83 -6.75
CA ILE A 105 -5.85 -13.83 -7.75
C ILE A 105 -5.39 -15.26 -8.06
N GLY A 106 -5.34 -15.61 -9.35
CA GLY A 106 -4.85 -16.91 -9.81
C GLY A 106 -5.82 -18.07 -9.61
N LYS A 107 -7.09 -17.79 -9.29
CA LYS A 107 -8.22 -18.68 -9.60
C LYS A 107 -8.51 -18.60 -11.11
#